data_AF-A0A7Y4QVN9-F1
#
_entry.id   AF-A0A7Y4QVN9-F1
#
_cell.length_a   1.000
_cell.length_b   1.000
_cell.length_c   1.000
_cell.angle_alpha   90.00
_cell.angle_beta   90.00
_cell.angle_gamma   90.00
#
_symmetry.space_group_name_H-M   'P 1'
#
loop_
_entity.id
_entity.type
_entity.pdbx_description
1 polymer ?
#
loop_
_entity_poly.entity_id
_entity_poly.type
_entity_poly.pdbx_seq_one_letter_code
_entity_poly.pdbx_strand_id
1 'polypeptide(L)'
;MKNTILFYGLFIAFIVSLLAYQGCSELDNSVTLAPEIRSHAAGWSNPASGNFHGLYLASNKWNLNACKTCHGGDYSGGTSGSSCLGCHTNSNGPENCRTCHGNSEHSNPPSALNGDTSVTSLGVGVHMSHRYSLYGAALSCEDCHRDINGYEDPNHIGPDPDGIAEIVFGTRAHDTLGGPIRPNPTWDRNTATCSSVYCHGTFKEGNVDAVGVWTNPGSVVCGTCHGDPNTGNPTPRVNGVFTEPHYSFMTSTSCYVCHSTVMNGQGQIIDKELHINGQVNY
;
A
#
# COMPACT_ATOMS: atom_id res chain seq x y z
N MET A 1 -38.87 80.67 21.26
CA MET A 1 -38.19 80.68 19.93
C MET A 1 -36.91 79.83 19.91
N LYS A 2 -35.98 79.97 20.87
CA LYS A 2 -34.71 79.20 20.87
C LYS A 2 -34.88 77.67 20.86
N ASN A 3 -35.80 77.14 21.67
CA ASN A 3 -36.03 75.69 21.79
C ASN A 3 -36.72 75.10 20.54
N THR A 4 -37.54 75.90 19.86
CA THR A 4 -38.22 75.50 18.62
C THR A 4 -37.22 75.37 17.47
N ILE A 5 -36.26 76.30 17.35
CA ILE A 5 -35.20 76.25 16.35
C ILE A 5 -34.28 75.03 16.58
N LEU A 6 -33.96 74.73 17.85
CA LEU A 6 -33.15 73.56 18.20
C LEU A 6 -33.84 72.23 17.83
N PHE A 7 -35.15 72.13 18.06
CA PHE A 7 -35.95 70.95 17.72
C PHE A 7 -35.96 70.70 16.21
N TYR A 8 -36.24 71.74 15.39
CA TYR A 8 -36.21 71.60 13.93
C TYR A 8 -34.81 71.34 13.38
N GLY A 9 -33.76 71.91 13.98
CA GLY A 9 -32.37 71.62 13.61
C GLY A 9 -31.99 70.15 13.84
N LEU A 10 -32.36 69.60 15.01
CA LEU A 10 -32.12 68.18 15.32
C LEU A 10 -32.96 67.24 14.46
N PHE A 11 -34.21 67.61 14.16
CA PHE A 11 -35.10 66.83 13.30
C PHE A 11 -34.57 66.75 11.85
N ILE A 12 -34.07 67.86 11.30
CA ILE A 12 -33.44 67.88 9.97
C ILE A 12 -32.16 67.04 9.96
N ALA A 13 -31.30 67.16 10.98
CA ALA A 13 -30.08 66.36 11.08
C ALA A 13 -30.37 64.85 11.17
N PHE A 14 -31.45 64.47 11.87
CA PHE A 14 -31.92 63.10 11.94
C PHE A 14 -32.42 62.59 10.59
N ILE A 15 -33.24 63.38 9.87
CA ILE A 15 -33.72 63.03 8.53
C ILE A 15 -32.57 62.89 7.53
N VAL A 16 -31.60 63.81 7.54
CA VAL A 16 -30.43 63.74 6.65
C VAL A 16 -29.59 62.50 6.95
N SER A 17 -29.42 62.14 8.22
CA SER A 17 -28.69 60.93 8.61
C SER A 17 -29.43 59.65 8.18
N LEU A 18 -30.78 59.64 8.27
CA LEU A 18 -31.60 58.52 7.84
C LEU A 18 -31.55 58.33 6.31
N LEU A 19 -31.60 59.44 5.56
CA LEU A 19 -31.49 59.42 4.09
C LEU A 19 -30.09 59.02 3.63
N ALA A 20 -29.04 59.47 4.32
CA ALA A 20 -27.66 59.03 4.05
C ALA A 20 -27.45 57.53 4.34
N TYR A 21 -28.11 57.00 5.38
CA TYR A 21 -28.08 55.57 5.70
C TYR A 21 -28.78 54.73 4.63
N GLN A 22 -29.94 55.18 4.12
CA GLN A 22 -30.64 54.50 3.03
C GLN A 22 -29.91 54.61 1.67
N GLY A 23 -29.17 55.70 1.45
CA GLY A 23 -28.37 55.88 0.22
C GLY A 23 -27.10 55.01 0.13
N CYS A 24 -26.70 54.35 1.22
CA CYS A 24 -25.52 53.47 1.24
C CYS A 24 -25.85 51.98 1.06
N SER A 25 -27.12 51.60 0.88
CA SER A 25 -27.52 50.17 0.84
C SER A 25 -27.98 49.66 -0.53
N GLU A 26 -27.82 50.42 -1.61
CA GLU A 26 -28.01 49.87 -2.95
C GLU A 26 -26.76 49.09 -3.35
N LEU A 27 -26.81 47.77 -3.12
CA LEU A 27 -25.90 46.82 -3.74
C LEU A 27 -26.11 46.89 -5.24
N ASP A 28 -25.08 47.35 -5.95
CA ASP A 28 -25.01 47.25 -7.40
C ASP A 28 -25.06 45.76 -7.80
N ASN A 29 -26.23 45.31 -8.25
CA ASN A 29 -26.43 43.95 -8.76
C ASN A 29 -25.98 43.81 -10.22
N SER A 30 -25.33 44.83 -10.80
CA SER A 30 -24.74 44.77 -12.15
C SER A 30 -23.30 44.24 -12.16
N VAL A 31 -22.82 43.67 -11.05
CA VAL A 31 -21.56 42.93 -11.01
C VAL A 31 -21.65 41.80 -12.03
N THR A 32 -20.98 41.98 -13.18
CA THR A 32 -20.53 40.84 -13.99
C THR A 32 -19.85 39.89 -13.03
N LEU A 33 -20.43 38.71 -12.83
CA LEU A 33 -19.82 37.66 -12.01
C LEU A 33 -18.34 37.63 -12.36
N ALA A 34 -17.49 37.83 -11.35
CA ALA A 34 -16.06 37.72 -11.56
C ALA A 34 -15.83 36.41 -12.32
N PRO A 35 -15.02 36.41 -13.39
CA PRO A 35 -14.74 35.17 -14.10
C PRO A 35 -14.34 34.14 -13.06
N GLU A 36 -14.95 32.95 -13.09
CA GLU A 36 -14.53 31.89 -12.17
C GLU A 36 -13.02 31.74 -12.31
N ILE A 37 -12.28 32.17 -11.29
CA ILE A 37 -10.85 31.94 -11.23
C ILE A 37 -10.73 30.45 -10.90
N ARG A 38 -10.76 29.65 -11.96
CA ARG A 38 -10.63 28.22 -11.88
C ARG A 38 -9.14 27.93 -11.66
N SER A 39 -8.75 27.75 -10.40
CA SER A 39 -7.36 27.47 -10.03
C SER A 39 -6.82 26.16 -10.61
N HIS A 40 -7.70 25.23 -11.02
CA HIS A 40 -7.34 23.96 -11.67
C HIS A 40 -7.91 23.88 -13.10
N ALA A 41 -7.21 23.22 -14.02
CA ALA A 41 -7.67 23.08 -15.40
C ALA A 41 -8.99 22.28 -15.54
N ALA A 42 -9.60 22.39 -16.73
CA ALA A 42 -10.73 21.54 -17.11
C ALA A 42 -10.34 20.05 -17.06
N GLY A 43 -11.20 19.22 -16.47
CA GLY A 43 -10.97 17.77 -16.32
C GLY A 43 -10.24 17.35 -15.04
N TRP A 44 -9.92 18.27 -14.11
CA TRP A 44 -9.21 17.99 -12.86
C TRP A 44 -9.76 16.82 -12.03
N SER A 45 -11.09 16.65 -11.97
CA SER A 45 -11.76 15.58 -11.22
C SER A 45 -12.10 14.34 -12.05
N ASN A 46 -11.78 14.32 -13.34
CA ASN A 46 -12.10 13.22 -14.25
C ASN A 46 -10.87 12.31 -14.44
N PRO A 47 -10.88 11.05 -13.97
CA PRO A 47 -9.76 10.12 -14.13
C PRO A 47 -9.35 9.85 -15.58
N ALA A 48 -10.25 10.03 -16.55
CA ALA A 48 -9.95 9.87 -17.98
C ALA A 48 -9.31 11.12 -18.62
N SER A 49 -9.18 12.22 -17.87
CA SER A 49 -8.58 13.46 -18.37
C SER A 49 -7.06 13.45 -18.22
N GLY A 50 -6.35 13.96 -19.23
CA GLY A 50 -4.92 14.26 -19.10
C GLY A 50 -4.59 15.31 -18.03
N ASN A 51 -5.59 16.08 -17.56
CA ASN A 51 -5.46 17.04 -16.47
C ASN A 51 -5.91 16.47 -15.11
N PHE A 52 -6.11 15.15 -15.00
CA PHE A 52 -6.58 14.54 -13.75
C PHE A 52 -5.63 14.83 -12.59
N HIS A 53 -6.18 15.19 -11.43
CA HIS A 53 -5.37 15.55 -10.25
C HIS A 53 -4.46 14.41 -9.77
N GLY A 54 -4.83 13.14 -10.00
CA GLY A 54 -3.95 12.01 -9.70
C GLY A 54 -2.67 12.01 -10.53
N LEU A 55 -2.73 12.44 -11.80
CA LEU A 55 -1.54 12.60 -12.66
C LEU A 55 -0.68 13.78 -12.20
N TYR A 56 -1.33 14.88 -11.77
CA TYR A 56 -0.62 16.00 -11.16
C TYR A 56 0.10 15.57 -9.88
N LEU A 57 -0.58 14.82 -9.00
CA LEU A 57 -0.01 14.33 -7.75
C LEU A 57 1.21 13.44 -8.00
N ALA A 58 1.11 12.49 -8.95
CA ALA A 58 2.23 11.65 -9.36
C ALA A 58 3.42 12.47 -9.90
N SER A 59 3.14 13.48 -10.74
CA SER A 59 4.18 14.37 -11.31
C SER A 59 4.81 15.28 -10.27
N ASN A 60 4.10 15.57 -9.17
CA ASN A 60 4.56 16.41 -8.07
C ASN A 60 4.95 15.56 -6.85
N LYS A 61 5.54 14.40 -7.10
CA LYS A 61 6.19 13.58 -6.07
C LYS A 61 5.26 13.23 -4.90
N TRP A 62 3.99 12.98 -5.21
CA TRP A 62 2.96 12.57 -4.26
C TRP A 62 2.70 13.55 -3.11
N ASN A 63 3.04 14.82 -3.26
CA ASN A 63 2.92 15.85 -2.22
C ASN A 63 1.48 16.39 -2.05
N LEU A 64 0.78 15.93 -1.03
CA LEU A 64 -0.56 16.40 -0.65
C LEU A 64 -0.54 17.70 0.18
N ASN A 65 0.60 18.05 0.79
CA ASN A 65 0.70 19.25 1.64
C ASN A 65 0.49 20.54 0.83
N ALA A 66 0.85 20.55 -0.46
CA ALA A 66 0.55 21.66 -1.36
C ALA A 66 -0.97 21.90 -1.51
N CYS A 67 -1.78 20.84 -1.47
CA CYS A 67 -3.24 20.92 -1.58
C CYS A 67 -3.86 21.51 -0.31
N LYS A 68 -3.30 21.16 0.87
CA LYS A 68 -3.77 21.63 2.19
C LYS A 68 -3.79 23.16 2.30
N THR A 69 -2.89 23.86 1.59
CA THR A 69 -2.82 25.33 1.57
C THR A 69 -4.14 26.00 1.15
N CYS A 70 -4.89 25.38 0.24
CA CYS A 70 -6.18 25.92 -0.20
C CYS A 70 -7.38 25.09 0.27
N HIS A 71 -7.22 23.76 0.36
CA HIS A 71 -8.29 22.81 0.67
C HIS A 71 -8.45 22.52 2.17
N GLY A 72 -7.62 23.14 3.02
CA GLY A 72 -7.63 22.94 4.47
C GLY A 72 -6.77 21.75 4.89
N GLY A 73 -6.26 21.79 6.12
CA GLY A 73 -5.43 20.70 6.67
C GLY A 73 -6.19 19.38 6.84
N ASP A 74 -7.52 19.45 6.97
CA ASP A 74 -8.44 18.31 7.05
C ASP A 74 -9.10 17.97 5.71
N TYR A 75 -8.72 18.65 4.63
CA TYR A 75 -9.28 18.50 3.29
C TYR A 75 -10.78 18.82 3.16
N SER A 76 -11.38 19.51 4.15
CA SER A 76 -12.81 19.81 4.19
C SER A 76 -13.23 21.00 3.32
N GLY A 77 -12.27 21.69 2.69
CA GLY A 77 -12.50 22.74 1.69
C GLY A 77 -11.69 24.00 1.92
N GLY A 78 -11.30 24.28 3.16
CA GLY A 78 -10.46 25.42 3.52
C GLY A 78 -10.89 26.73 2.86
N THR A 79 -9.91 27.53 2.42
CA THR A 79 -10.16 28.78 1.68
C THR A 79 -10.74 28.58 0.28
N SER A 80 -10.57 27.40 -0.32
CA SER A 80 -11.09 27.09 -1.65
C SER A 80 -12.59 26.79 -1.68
N GLY A 81 -13.18 26.48 -0.51
CA GLY A 81 -14.55 25.97 -0.39
C GLY A 81 -14.80 24.59 -1.02
N SER A 82 -13.78 23.97 -1.65
CA SER A 82 -13.91 22.70 -2.37
C SER A 82 -13.36 21.54 -1.53
N SER A 83 -14.25 20.72 -0.97
CA SER A 83 -13.87 19.56 -0.15
C SER A 83 -13.36 18.39 -0.99
N CYS A 84 -12.23 17.79 -0.59
CA CYS A 84 -11.76 16.53 -1.19
C CYS A 84 -12.57 15.32 -0.69
N LEU A 85 -13.20 15.48 0.48
CA LEU A 85 -13.92 14.42 1.18
C LEU A 85 -15.24 14.03 0.49
N GLY A 86 -15.69 14.82 -0.50
CA GLY A 86 -16.83 14.45 -1.33
C GLY A 86 -16.60 13.20 -2.18
N CYS A 87 -15.36 12.98 -2.63
CA CYS A 87 -14.97 11.78 -3.38
C CYS A 87 -14.07 10.85 -2.55
N HIS A 88 -13.17 11.40 -1.73
CA HIS A 88 -12.29 10.63 -0.86
C HIS A 88 -12.91 10.46 0.53
N THR A 89 -13.92 9.60 0.63
CA THR A 89 -14.77 9.45 1.83
C THR A 89 -14.21 8.50 2.88
N ASN A 90 -13.16 7.74 2.55
CA ASN A 90 -12.52 6.81 3.49
C ASN A 90 -11.85 7.56 4.65
N SER A 91 -11.51 6.83 5.72
CA SER A 91 -10.73 7.38 6.83
C SER A 91 -9.44 8.02 6.33
N ASN A 92 -9.09 9.19 6.87
CA ASN A 92 -7.97 10.03 6.43
C ASN A 92 -8.10 10.65 5.03
N GLY A 93 -9.26 10.48 4.37
CA GLY A 93 -9.57 11.13 3.10
C GLY A 93 -8.54 10.82 2.01
N PRO A 94 -7.94 11.84 1.36
CA PRO A 94 -6.90 11.65 0.35
C PRO A 94 -5.66 10.86 0.83
N GLU A 95 -5.37 10.86 2.14
CA GLU A 95 -4.23 10.16 2.74
C GLU A 95 -4.51 8.68 3.08
N ASN A 96 -5.71 8.18 2.78
CA ASN A 96 -6.00 6.76 2.94
C ASN A 96 -5.07 5.92 2.04
N CYS A 97 -4.44 4.87 2.59
CA CYS A 97 -3.51 4.02 1.83
C CYS A 97 -4.11 3.48 0.53
N ARG A 98 -5.41 3.10 0.57
CA ARG A 98 -6.15 2.53 -0.57
C ARG A 98 -6.44 3.53 -1.68
N THR A 99 -6.20 4.82 -1.44
CA THR A 99 -6.35 5.88 -2.45
C THR A 99 -5.25 5.81 -3.50
N CYS A 100 -4.02 5.51 -3.09
CA CYS A 100 -2.85 5.54 -3.98
C CYS A 100 -2.52 4.16 -4.54
N HIS A 101 -2.52 3.13 -3.69
CA HIS A 101 -2.21 1.75 -4.07
C HIS A 101 -3.14 0.77 -3.33
N GLY A 102 -3.32 -0.41 -3.91
CA GLY A 102 -4.32 -1.37 -3.41
C GLY A 102 -5.70 -1.14 -4.02
N ASN A 103 -6.74 -1.50 -3.29
CA ASN A 103 -8.13 -1.44 -3.78
C ASN A 103 -9.11 -1.15 -2.64
N SER A 104 -10.42 -1.29 -2.85
CA SER A 104 -11.44 -1.05 -1.81
C SER A 104 -11.34 -1.99 -0.60
N GLU A 105 -10.75 -3.18 -0.77
CA GLU A 105 -10.69 -4.22 0.25
C GLU A 105 -9.38 -4.15 1.06
N HIS A 106 -8.26 -3.86 0.41
CA HIS A 106 -6.93 -3.96 1.02
C HIS A 106 -5.99 -2.85 0.54
N SER A 107 -5.09 -2.42 1.43
CA SER A 107 -4.06 -1.41 1.13
C SER A 107 -2.86 -1.99 0.39
N ASN A 108 -2.61 -3.29 0.47
CA ASN A 108 -1.57 -3.93 -0.34
C ASN A 108 -2.00 -4.01 -1.82
N PRO A 109 -1.07 -3.94 -2.80
CA PRO A 109 -1.38 -4.11 -4.22
C PRO A 109 -2.23 -5.36 -4.45
N PRO A 110 -3.41 -5.14 -5.07
CA PRO A 110 -3.51 -5.60 -6.45
C PRO A 110 -3.50 -4.47 -7.47
N SER A 111 -3.57 -3.20 -7.06
CA SER A 111 -3.24 -2.09 -7.95
C SER A 111 -1.96 -1.40 -7.51
N ALA A 112 -1.03 -1.23 -8.44
CA ALA A 112 0.11 -0.36 -8.29
C ALA A 112 -0.30 1.13 -8.41
N LEU A 113 0.63 2.04 -8.08
CA LEU A 113 0.44 3.50 -8.14
C LEU A 113 0.05 4.02 -9.54
N ASN A 114 0.41 3.27 -10.58
CA ASN A 114 0.08 3.58 -11.98
C ASN A 114 -1.22 2.92 -12.46
N GLY A 115 -1.96 2.24 -11.58
CA GLY A 115 -3.20 1.53 -11.91
C GLY A 115 -3.00 0.12 -12.50
N ASP A 116 -1.75 -0.35 -12.65
CA ASP A 116 -1.50 -1.72 -13.13
C ASP A 116 -2.01 -2.74 -12.11
N THR A 117 -2.63 -3.82 -12.61
CA THR A 117 -3.17 -4.92 -11.81
C THR A 117 -2.59 -6.28 -12.17
N SER A 118 -1.66 -6.33 -13.12
CA SER A 118 -1.06 -7.57 -13.58
C SER A 118 -0.04 -8.12 -12.59
N VAL A 119 -0.17 -9.40 -12.21
CA VAL A 119 0.83 -10.16 -11.44
C VAL A 119 2.22 -10.17 -12.08
N THR A 120 2.32 -9.90 -13.38
CA THR A 120 3.61 -9.83 -14.09
C THR A 120 4.28 -8.45 -14.00
N SER A 121 3.59 -7.46 -13.43
CA SER A 121 4.15 -6.13 -13.20
C SER A 121 4.90 -6.07 -11.87
N LEU A 122 5.99 -5.31 -11.81
CA LEU A 122 6.79 -5.16 -10.58
C LEU A 122 5.98 -4.53 -9.43
N GLY A 123 5.06 -3.60 -9.72
CA GLY A 123 4.27 -2.91 -8.71
C GLY A 123 3.15 -3.76 -8.09
N VAL A 124 2.83 -4.91 -8.68
CA VAL A 124 1.79 -5.82 -8.18
C VAL A 124 2.40 -7.15 -7.77
N GLY A 125 3.08 -7.84 -8.69
CA GLY A 125 3.70 -9.14 -8.45
C GLY A 125 2.80 -10.16 -7.76
N VAL A 126 3.44 -11.09 -7.05
CA VAL A 126 2.78 -12.13 -6.25
C VAL A 126 2.39 -11.65 -4.84
N HIS A 127 2.11 -10.36 -4.66
CA HIS A 127 1.82 -9.79 -3.33
C HIS A 127 0.65 -10.48 -2.63
N MET A 128 -0.41 -10.77 -3.38
CA MET A 128 -1.60 -11.46 -2.86
C MET A 128 -1.29 -12.90 -2.45
N SER A 129 -0.35 -13.58 -3.13
CA SER A 129 0.08 -14.94 -2.76
C SER A 129 0.79 -14.98 -1.40
N HIS A 130 1.43 -13.89 -0.99
CA HIS A 130 2.07 -13.79 0.34
C HIS A 130 1.06 -13.38 1.42
N ARG A 131 0.19 -12.41 1.11
CA ARG A 131 -0.80 -11.91 2.07
C ARG A 131 -1.92 -12.92 2.36
N TYR A 132 -2.22 -13.78 1.39
CA TYR A 132 -3.25 -14.84 1.45
C TYR A 132 -2.63 -16.20 1.13
N SER A 133 -1.53 -16.51 1.80
CA SER A 133 -0.73 -17.70 1.53
C SER A 133 -1.54 -19.00 1.60
N LEU A 134 -1.29 -19.87 0.62
CA LEU A 134 -1.80 -21.23 0.58
C LEU A 134 -0.89 -22.22 1.28
N TYR A 135 0.39 -21.89 1.42
CA TYR A 135 1.42 -22.82 1.84
C TYR A 135 1.97 -22.54 3.22
N GLY A 136 1.77 -21.37 3.80
CA GLY A 136 2.25 -21.04 5.15
C GLY A 136 1.43 -19.91 5.77
N ALA A 137 1.80 -19.49 6.97
CA ALA A 137 1.17 -18.36 7.64
C ALA A 137 1.20 -17.11 6.74
N ALA A 138 0.14 -16.31 6.76
CA ALA A 138 0.07 -15.08 6.00
C ALA A 138 1.16 -14.10 6.44
N LEU A 139 1.83 -13.47 5.48
CA LEU A 139 2.86 -12.47 5.78
C LEU A 139 2.24 -11.10 6.08
N SER A 140 2.91 -10.36 6.96
CA SER A 140 2.64 -8.95 7.25
C SER A 140 3.48 -8.06 6.33
N CYS A 141 3.22 -6.75 6.33
CA CYS A 141 3.98 -5.80 5.52
C CYS A 141 5.46 -5.76 5.95
N GLU A 142 5.71 -5.84 7.25
CA GLU A 142 7.05 -5.79 7.87
C GLU A 142 7.93 -7.00 7.56
N ASP A 143 7.36 -8.09 7.04
CA ASP A 143 8.16 -9.23 6.58
C ASP A 143 9.02 -8.87 5.35
N CYS A 144 8.59 -7.90 4.54
CA CYS A 144 9.25 -7.50 3.30
C CYS A 144 9.58 -6.00 3.20
N HIS A 145 8.85 -5.15 3.91
CA HIS A 145 9.01 -3.70 3.89
C HIS A 145 9.35 -3.17 5.28
N ARG A 146 9.79 -1.92 5.37
CA ARG A 146 9.86 -1.24 6.67
C ARG A 146 8.44 -0.97 7.17
N ASP A 147 8.28 -0.96 8.49
CA ASP A 147 7.04 -0.47 9.10
C ASP A 147 6.84 1.01 8.78
N ILE A 148 5.58 1.40 8.59
CA ILE A 148 5.19 2.76 8.24
C ILE A 148 4.03 3.21 9.12
N ASN A 149 4.08 4.47 9.57
CA ASN A 149 3.03 5.10 10.34
C ASN A 149 2.29 6.18 9.53
N GLY A 150 1.60 5.74 8.47
CA GLY A 150 0.73 6.60 7.66
C GLY A 150 1.43 7.35 6.53
N TYR A 151 0.70 8.31 5.93
CA TYR A 151 1.10 8.98 4.68
C TYR A 151 2.40 9.78 4.82
N GLU A 152 2.56 10.55 5.90
CA GLU A 152 3.71 11.44 6.13
C GLU A 152 4.95 10.73 6.67
N ASP A 153 4.90 9.40 6.86
CA ASP A 153 6.05 8.65 7.33
C ASP A 153 7.22 8.79 6.33
N PRO A 154 8.43 9.18 6.76
CA PRO A 154 9.60 9.27 5.89
C PRO A 154 9.99 7.94 5.22
N ASN A 155 9.53 6.80 5.75
CA ASN A 155 9.71 5.48 5.15
C ASN A 155 8.59 5.11 4.15
N HIS A 156 7.53 5.90 4.05
CA HIS A 156 6.45 5.70 3.07
C HIS A 156 6.66 6.56 1.82
N ILE A 157 6.69 7.89 1.98
CA ILE A 157 7.05 8.82 0.91
C ILE A 157 8.42 9.38 1.26
N GLY A 158 9.45 8.71 0.75
CA GLY A 158 10.84 9.06 1.00
C GLY A 158 11.22 10.47 0.53
N PRO A 159 12.44 10.93 0.84
CA PRO A 159 12.92 12.26 0.44
C PRO A 159 13.07 12.43 -1.07
N ASP A 160 13.16 11.33 -1.83
CA ASP A 160 13.04 11.33 -3.28
C ASP A 160 11.96 10.32 -3.70
N PRO A 161 10.69 10.75 -3.82
CA PRO A 161 9.61 9.86 -4.22
C PRO A 161 9.80 9.42 -5.67
N ASP A 162 10.27 8.19 -5.86
CA ASP A 162 10.44 7.55 -7.17
C ASP A 162 9.27 6.59 -7.50
N GLY A 163 8.34 6.40 -6.56
CA GLY A 163 7.20 5.51 -6.71
C GLY A 163 7.55 4.03 -6.59
N ILE A 164 8.71 3.71 -6.01
CA ILE A 164 9.20 2.35 -5.79
C ILE A 164 9.14 2.07 -4.29
N ALA A 165 8.51 0.96 -3.90
CA ALA A 165 8.54 0.51 -2.51
C ALA A 165 9.86 -0.23 -2.24
N GLU A 166 10.63 0.20 -1.24
CA GLU A 166 11.86 -0.49 -0.86
C GLU A 166 11.58 -1.83 -0.18
N ILE A 167 12.32 -2.86 -0.60
CA ILE A 167 12.32 -4.17 0.05
C ILE A 167 13.39 -4.19 1.13
N VAL A 168 12.95 -4.35 2.37
CA VAL A 168 13.77 -4.49 3.57
C VAL A 168 13.25 -5.70 4.33
N PHE A 169 13.87 -6.84 4.10
CA PHE A 169 13.45 -8.11 4.67
C PHE A 169 13.47 -8.08 6.20
N GLY A 170 12.32 -8.41 6.80
CA GLY A 170 12.13 -8.55 8.24
C GLY A 170 12.71 -9.84 8.79
N THR A 171 12.74 -9.97 10.11
CA THR A 171 13.43 -11.06 10.84
C THR A 171 13.12 -12.46 10.32
N ARG A 172 11.87 -12.72 9.91
CA ARG A 172 11.45 -14.03 9.41
C ARG A 172 12.20 -14.47 8.15
N ALA A 173 12.56 -13.55 7.26
CA ALA A 173 13.32 -13.85 6.05
C ALA A 173 14.80 -14.17 6.33
N HIS A 174 15.32 -13.76 7.50
CA HIS A 174 16.68 -14.02 7.98
C HIS A 174 16.76 -15.22 8.93
N ASP A 175 15.66 -15.95 9.14
CA ASP A 175 15.58 -16.94 10.21
C ASP A 175 16.63 -18.06 10.06
N THR A 176 17.23 -18.42 11.18
CA THR A 176 18.33 -19.37 11.31
C THR A 176 17.97 -20.59 12.13
N LEU A 177 16.71 -20.69 12.61
CA LEU A 177 16.27 -21.72 13.55
C LEU A 177 16.77 -23.12 13.17
N GLY A 178 17.58 -23.69 14.07
CA GLY A 178 17.93 -25.12 14.07
C GLY A 178 19.07 -25.60 13.17
N GLY A 179 19.82 -24.71 12.48
CA GLY A 179 20.89 -25.14 11.56
C GLY A 179 22.10 -24.19 11.41
N PRO A 180 23.15 -24.60 10.66
CA PRO A 180 24.30 -23.76 10.35
C PRO A 180 24.03 -22.73 9.25
N ILE A 181 22.91 -22.87 8.53
CA ILE A 181 22.54 -21.95 7.45
C ILE A 181 22.18 -20.59 8.04
N ARG A 182 22.65 -19.53 7.38
CA ARG A 182 22.40 -18.13 7.74
C ARG A 182 21.89 -17.42 6.49
N PRO A 183 20.56 -17.30 6.31
CA PRO A 183 20.00 -16.60 5.16
C PRO A 183 20.47 -15.15 5.17
N ASN A 184 20.81 -14.64 4.00
CA ASN A 184 21.14 -13.23 3.79
C ASN A 184 20.25 -12.72 2.63
N PRO A 185 18.95 -12.51 2.89
CA PRO A 185 17.95 -12.29 1.88
C PRO A 185 18.27 -11.04 1.06
N THR A 186 18.18 -11.18 -0.26
CA THR A 186 18.44 -10.10 -1.22
C THR A 186 17.32 -10.02 -2.23
N TRP A 187 17.03 -8.79 -2.66
CA TRP A 187 16.10 -8.46 -3.72
C TRP A 187 16.87 -7.82 -4.87
N ASP A 188 16.75 -8.40 -6.06
CA ASP A 188 17.23 -7.78 -7.31
C ASP A 188 16.03 -7.32 -8.13
N ARG A 189 15.90 -5.99 -8.24
CA ARG A 189 14.80 -5.35 -8.96
C ARG A 189 14.87 -5.56 -10.47
N ASN A 190 16.06 -5.75 -11.05
CA ASN A 190 16.22 -5.88 -12.50
C ASN A 190 15.69 -7.21 -13.02
N THR A 191 15.91 -8.27 -12.25
CA THR A 191 15.45 -9.64 -12.54
C THR A 191 14.15 -10.00 -11.81
N ALA A 192 13.68 -9.11 -10.91
CA ALA A 192 12.56 -9.36 -10.01
C ALA A 192 12.75 -10.60 -9.13
N THR A 193 13.99 -10.90 -8.72
CA THR A 193 14.33 -12.13 -7.99
C THR A 193 14.62 -11.88 -6.52
N CYS A 194 14.15 -12.80 -5.69
CA CYS A 194 14.53 -12.91 -4.28
C CYS A 194 15.52 -14.06 -4.13
N SER A 195 16.67 -13.84 -3.49
CA SER A 195 17.67 -14.90 -3.26
C SER A 195 18.13 -14.94 -1.80
N SER A 196 18.62 -16.09 -1.36
CA SER A 196 19.10 -16.29 0.02
C SER A 196 18.04 -16.00 1.09
N VAL A 197 16.75 -16.21 0.77
CA VAL A 197 15.61 -15.96 1.66
C VAL A 197 15.22 -17.25 2.38
N TYR A 198 15.02 -17.18 3.70
CA TYR A 198 14.55 -18.31 4.49
C TYR A 198 13.30 -18.98 3.89
N CYS A 199 12.27 -18.20 3.54
CA CYS A 199 11.02 -18.73 2.98
C CYS A 199 11.17 -19.40 1.60
N HIS A 200 12.25 -19.09 0.88
CA HIS A 200 12.53 -19.61 -0.47
C HIS A 200 13.80 -20.46 -0.45
N GLY A 201 13.72 -21.57 0.28
CA GLY A 201 14.69 -22.69 0.19
C GLY A 201 16.01 -22.48 0.93
N THR A 202 16.31 -21.28 1.42
CA THR A 202 17.55 -21.02 2.17
C THR A 202 17.35 -21.37 3.65
N PHE A 203 17.23 -22.65 3.96
CA PHE A 203 17.10 -23.14 5.33
C PHE A 203 17.73 -24.52 5.45
N LYS A 204 17.80 -25.04 6.68
CA LYS A 204 18.33 -26.37 6.94
C LYS A 204 17.53 -27.43 6.17
N GLU A 205 18.21 -28.21 5.34
CA GLU A 205 17.61 -29.23 4.46
C GLU A 205 16.66 -28.67 3.38
N GLY A 206 16.76 -27.38 3.08
CA GLY A 206 16.11 -26.74 1.94
C GLY A 206 17.01 -26.69 0.70
N ASN A 207 16.42 -26.26 -0.41
CA ASN A 207 17.08 -26.04 -1.68
C ASN A 207 17.44 -24.57 -1.87
N VAL A 208 18.72 -24.24 -1.77
CA VAL A 208 19.21 -22.86 -1.99
C VAL A 208 19.05 -22.36 -3.43
N ASP A 209 18.85 -23.27 -4.39
CA ASP A 209 18.59 -22.92 -5.79
C ASP A 209 17.11 -22.54 -6.04
N ALA A 210 16.25 -22.63 -5.01
CA ALA A 210 14.85 -22.21 -5.07
C ALA A 210 14.73 -20.68 -5.06
N VAL A 211 15.09 -20.04 -6.17
CA VAL A 211 15.02 -18.58 -6.33
C VAL A 211 13.62 -18.17 -6.78
N GLY A 212 12.92 -17.41 -5.93
CA GLY A 212 11.61 -16.87 -6.25
C GLY A 212 11.69 -15.65 -7.18
N VAL A 213 10.76 -15.57 -8.14
CA VAL A 213 10.61 -14.42 -9.04
C VAL A 213 9.28 -13.72 -8.73
N TRP A 214 9.34 -12.48 -8.27
CA TRP A 214 8.21 -11.68 -7.80
C TRP A 214 7.09 -11.51 -8.83
N THR A 215 7.44 -11.46 -10.11
CA THR A 215 6.51 -11.28 -11.23
C THR A 215 6.08 -12.60 -11.88
N ASN A 216 6.47 -13.75 -11.31
CA ASN A 216 6.12 -15.07 -11.82
C ASN A 216 5.57 -15.96 -10.69
N PRO A 217 4.23 -16.15 -10.61
CA PRO A 217 3.61 -17.00 -9.59
C PRO A 217 4.00 -18.48 -9.69
N GLY A 218 4.54 -18.93 -10.82
CA GLY A 218 5.01 -20.30 -11.01
C GLY A 218 6.50 -20.52 -10.71
N SER A 219 7.22 -19.50 -10.22
CA SER A 219 8.67 -19.61 -9.95
C SER A 219 9.01 -20.49 -8.75
N VAL A 220 8.07 -20.67 -7.82
CA VAL A 220 8.21 -21.51 -6.63
C VAL A 220 6.96 -22.37 -6.52
N VAL A 221 7.14 -23.69 -6.45
CA VAL A 221 6.05 -24.67 -6.37
C VAL A 221 6.44 -25.81 -5.43
N CYS A 222 5.51 -26.71 -5.09
CA CYS A 222 5.87 -27.90 -4.31
C CYS A 222 7.05 -28.63 -4.97
N GLY A 223 8.04 -29.01 -4.16
CA GLY A 223 9.24 -29.66 -4.66
C GLY A 223 10.37 -28.70 -5.04
N THR A 224 10.15 -27.38 -5.13
CA THR A 224 11.26 -26.44 -5.36
C THR A 224 12.07 -26.20 -4.09
N CYS A 225 11.42 -26.12 -2.92
CA CYS A 225 12.10 -25.88 -1.64
C CYS A 225 12.65 -27.16 -1.01
N HIS A 226 11.90 -28.27 -1.04
CA HIS A 226 12.35 -29.60 -0.62
C HIS A 226 11.54 -30.70 -1.31
N GLY A 227 12.17 -31.85 -1.55
CA GLY A 227 11.50 -33.08 -1.96
C GLY A 227 10.92 -33.05 -3.37
N ASP A 228 11.79 -33.19 -4.37
CA ASP A 228 11.40 -33.52 -5.75
C ASP A 228 12.41 -34.48 -6.39
N PRO A 229 12.06 -35.77 -6.50
CA PRO A 229 12.92 -36.78 -7.13
C PRO A 229 13.25 -36.48 -8.60
N ASN A 230 12.36 -35.78 -9.33
CA ASN A 230 12.51 -35.56 -10.77
C ASN A 230 13.55 -34.47 -11.07
N THR A 231 13.61 -33.44 -10.23
CA THR A 231 14.61 -32.37 -10.35
C THR A 231 15.90 -32.68 -9.59
N GLY A 232 15.91 -33.76 -8.81
CA GLY A 232 17.03 -34.12 -7.94
C GLY A 232 17.10 -33.27 -6.67
N ASN A 233 16.07 -32.45 -6.39
CA ASN A 233 15.98 -31.70 -5.16
C ASN A 233 15.83 -32.68 -3.98
N PRO A 234 16.78 -32.71 -3.03
CA PRO A 234 16.76 -33.68 -1.95
C PRO A 234 15.49 -33.56 -1.09
N THR A 235 14.98 -34.71 -0.66
CA THR A 235 14.10 -34.77 0.52
C THR A 235 14.92 -34.40 1.75
N PRO A 236 14.29 -33.84 2.80
CA PRO A 236 15.01 -33.44 4.01
C PRO A 236 15.85 -34.58 4.59
N ARG A 237 17.11 -34.29 4.97
CA ARG A 237 18.03 -35.30 5.52
C ARG A 237 18.21 -35.11 7.03
N VAL A 238 18.59 -36.18 7.72
CA VAL A 238 19.02 -36.09 9.12
C VAL A 238 20.54 -36.16 9.12
N ASN A 239 21.20 -35.07 9.55
CA ASN A 239 22.67 -34.94 9.55
C ASN A 239 23.33 -35.16 8.17
N GLY A 240 22.70 -34.69 7.09
CA GLY A 240 23.26 -34.73 5.73
C GLY A 240 23.17 -36.09 5.01
N VAL A 241 22.63 -37.11 5.65
CA VAL A 241 22.44 -38.45 5.08
C VAL A 241 20.96 -38.76 4.94
N PHE A 242 20.56 -39.44 3.86
CA PHE A 242 19.23 -40.06 3.77
C PHE A 242 19.19 -41.20 4.80
N THR A 243 18.59 -40.92 5.94
CA THR A 243 18.30 -41.92 6.97
C THR A 243 16.82 -42.24 6.91
N GLU A 244 16.47 -43.51 7.10
CA GLU A 244 15.10 -43.91 7.35
C GLU A 244 14.46 -42.97 8.41
N PRO A 245 13.28 -42.37 8.15
CA PRO A 245 12.36 -42.69 7.05
C PRO A 245 12.49 -41.85 5.77
N HIS A 246 13.39 -40.87 5.63
CA HIS A 246 13.43 -39.98 4.46
C HIS A 246 14.19 -40.58 3.27
N TYR A 247 13.47 -40.88 2.18
CA TYR A 247 14.05 -41.43 0.95
C TYR A 247 13.81 -40.51 -0.25
N SER A 248 14.77 -40.51 -1.18
CA SER A 248 14.75 -39.65 -2.37
C SER A 248 13.61 -39.90 -3.35
N PHE A 249 12.83 -40.97 -3.20
CA PHE A 249 11.66 -41.30 -4.04
C PHE A 249 10.33 -40.87 -3.40
N MET A 250 10.35 -40.32 -2.18
CA MET A 250 9.14 -39.91 -1.48
C MET A 250 8.47 -38.73 -2.19
N THR A 251 7.14 -38.75 -2.18
CA THR A 251 6.26 -37.71 -2.75
C THR A 251 5.43 -37.07 -1.64
N SER A 252 4.70 -35.99 -1.96
CA SER A 252 3.78 -35.34 -1.02
C SER A 252 2.77 -36.29 -0.35
N THR A 253 2.31 -37.32 -1.06
CA THR A 253 1.40 -38.34 -0.51
C THR A 253 2.09 -39.29 0.48
N SER A 254 3.41 -39.40 0.44
CA SER A 254 4.21 -40.17 1.39
C SER A 254 4.51 -39.38 2.66
N CYS A 255 4.78 -38.08 2.53
CA CYS A 255 5.13 -37.19 3.64
C CYS A 255 4.03 -37.13 4.72
N TYR A 256 2.76 -37.14 4.31
CA TYR A 256 1.61 -37.11 5.22
C TYR A 256 1.64 -38.19 6.31
N VAL A 257 2.19 -39.38 6.02
CA VAL A 257 2.21 -40.50 6.97
C VAL A 257 2.93 -40.13 8.27
N CYS A 258 3.94 -39.25 8.18
CA CYS A 258 4.71 -38.80 9.34
C CYS A 258 4.56 -37.30 9.63
N HIS A 259 4.04 -36.49 8.70
CA HIS A 259 3.84 -35.03 8.82
C HIS A 259 2.36 -34.64 8.74
N SER A 260 1.51 -35.49 9.32
CA SER A 260 0.05 -35.41 9.32
C SER A 260 -0.52 -34.18 10.03
N THR A 261 0.23 -33.53 10.93
CA THR A 261 -0.20 -32.25 11.53
C THR A 261 -0.06 -31.08 10.57
N VAL A 262 0.85 -31.16 9.59
CA VAL A 262 1.13 -30.08 8.65
C VAL A 262 0.31 -30.21 7.37
N MET A 263 0.21 -31.44 6.85
CA MET A 263 -0.43 -31.73 5.56
C MET A 263 -1.41 -32.90 5.66
N ASN A 264 -2.24 -33.10 4.63
CA ASN A 264 -3.13 -34.26 4.51
C ASN A 264 -2.67 -35.27 3.44
N GLY A 265 -3.37 -36.41 3.35
CA GLY A 265 -3.08 -37.47 2.38
C GLY A 265 -3.24 -37.07 0.90
N GLN A 266 -3.85 -35.92 0.62
CA GLN A 266 -3.96 -35.31 -0.72
C GLN A 266 -2.78 -34.38 -1.03
N GLY A 267 -1.83 -34.21 -0.11
CA GLY A 267 -0.66 -33.34 -0.29
C GLY A 267 -0.94 -31.86 -0.03
N GLN A 268 -2.05 -31.52 0.62
CA GLN A 268 -2.42 -30.14 0.94
C GLN A 268 -1.95 -29.76 2.34
N ILE A 269 -1.46 -28.53 2.52
CA ILE A 269 -1.14 -27.98 3.84
C ILE A 269 -2.47 -27.71 4.58
N ILE A 270 -2.66 -28.37 5.72
CA ILE A 270 -3.86 -28.24 6.56
C ILE A 270 -3.63 -27.30 7.74
N ASP A 271 -2.39 -27.19 8.21
CA ASP A 271 -1.98 -26.20 9.20
C ASP A 271 -0.84 -25.34 8.65
N LYS A 272 -1.20 -24.12 8.25
CA LYS A 272 -0.30 -23.15 7.65
C LYS A 272 0.67 -22.54 8.65
N GLU A 273 0.34 -22.56 9.94
CA GLU A 273 1.24 -22.06 10.99
C GLU A 273 2.40 -23.02 11.24
N LEU A 274 2.28 -24.27 10.77
CA LEU A 274 3.31 -25.30 10.91
C LEU A 274 4.24 -25.43 9.70
N HIS A 275 3.84 -24.97 8.52
CA HIS A 275 4.69 -25.03 7.33
C HIS A 275 5.48 -23.73 7.15
N ILE A 276 6.83 -23.83 7.12
CA ILE A 276 7.77 -22.69 7.07
C ILE A 276 7.77 -21.89 8.40
N ASN A 277 7.85 -22.61 9.52
CA ASN A 277 7.91 -22.05 10.89
C ASN A 277 9.25 -22.29 11.64
N GLY A 278 10.22 -22.92 10.97
CA GLY A 278 11.55 -23.18 11.52
C GLY A 278 11.66 -24.48 12.31
N GLN A 279 10.59 -25.29 12.33
CA GLN A 279 10.53 -26.55 13.07
C GLN A 279 10.12 -27.72 12.17
N VAL A 280 10.54 -28.92 12.55
CA VAL A 280 10.02 -30.16 11.97
C VAL A 280 8.79 -30.57 12.77
N ASN A 281 7.61 -30.56 12.13
CA ASN A 281 6.34 -30.93 12.75
C ASN A 281 5.81 -32.24 12.14
N TYR A 282 5.14 -33.08 12.93
CA TYR A 282 4.80 -34.48 12.59
C TYR A 282 3.29 -34.72 12.65
#